data_AF-A0A7X7GY74-F1
#
_entry.id   AF-A0A7X7GY74-F1
#
_cell.length_a   1.000
_cell.length_b   1.000
_cell.length_c   1.000
_cell.angle_alpha   90.00
_cell.angle_beta   90.00
_cell.angle_gamma   90.00
#
_symmetry.space_group_name_H-M   'P 1'
#
loop_
_entity.id
_entity.type
_entity.pdbx_description
1 polymer ?
#
loop_
_entity_poly.entity_id
_entity_poly.type
_entity_poly.pdbx_seq_one_letter_code
_entity_poly.pdbx_strand_id
1 'polypeptide(L)' 'MNGKVFVGLILIAVAFILFPIVMEGASTILADANLADYTGLETIVSIAPTLVFVSVLFGGGVMTYLGVKQGRK' A
#
# COMPACT_ATOMS: atom_id res chain seq x y z
N MET A 1 4.92 10.12 23.40
CA MET A 1 4.35 9.19 22.40
C MET A 1 5.50 8.49 21.70
N ASN A 2 5.59 7.16 21.75
CA ASN A 2 6.73 6.40 21.24
C ASN A 2 6.95 6.62 19.73
N GLY A 3 8.20 6.75 19.28
CA GLY A 3 8.53 7.02 17.86
C GLY A 3 7.94 5.99 16.88
N LYS A 4 7.78 4.73 17.31
CA LYS A 4 7.15 3.66 16.52
C LYS A 4 5.67 3.93 16.20
N VAL A 5 4.95 4.61 17.09
CA VAL A 5 3.55 5.01 16.87
C VAL A 5 3.47 6.07 15.77
N PHE A 6 4.34 7.08 15.83
CA PHE A 6 4.42 8.11 14.79
C PHE A 6 4.75 7.51 13.42
N VAL A 7 5.77 6.65 13.35
CA VAL A 7 6.16 5.99 12.09
C VAL A 7 5.00 5.16 11.53
N GLY A 8 4.29 4.40 12.38
CA GLY A 8 3.14 3.60 11.95
C GLY A 8 1.98 4.45 11.40
N LEU A 9 1.66 5.56 12.07
CA LEU A 9 0.62 6.49 11.60
C LEU A 9 1.00 7.20 10.29
N ILE A 10 2.26 7.61 10.15
CA ILE A 10 2.77 8.21 8.92
C ILE A 10 2.69 7.21 7.76
N LEU A 11 3.09 5.95 7.97
CA LEU A 11 2.98 4.90 6.95
C LEU A 11 1.53 4.71 6.48
N ILE A 12 0.57 4.70 7.41
CA ILE A 12 -0.85 4.59 7.07
C ILE A 12 -1.30 5.81 6.25
N ALA A 13 -0.97 7.03 6.69
CA ALA A 13 -1.34 8.26 5.98
C ALA A 13 -0.75 8.31 4.57
N VAL A 14 0.54 7.98 4.43
CA VAL A 14 1.23 7.90 3.14
C VAL A 14 0.60 6.85 2.24
N ALA A 15 0.20 5.69 2.77
CA ALA A 15 -0.48 4.67 1.98
C ALA A 15 -1.77 5.20 1.35
N PHE A 16 -2.60 5.93 2.10
CA PHE A 16 -3.83 6.53 1.57
C PHE A 16 -3.58 7.60 0.52
N ILE A 17 -2.50 8.37 0.66
CA ILE A 17 -2.13 9.41 -0.31
C ILE A 17 -1.59 8.79 -1.60
N LEU A 18 -0.74 7.76 -1.49
CA LEU A 18 -0.08 7.15 -2.64
C LEU A 18 -0.98 6.16 -3.39
N PHE A 19 -1.93 5.52 -2.72
CA PHE A 19 -2.80 4.53 -3.33
C PHE A 19 -3.52 5.01 -4.61
N PRO A 20 -4.21 6.17 -4.64
CA PRO A 20 -4.86 6.65 -5.86
C PRO A 20 -3.85 6.91 -7.00
N ILE A 21 -2.64 7.38 -6.68
CA ILE A 21 -1.57 7.63 -7.66
C ILE A 21 -1.11 6.30 -8.30
N VAL A 22 -0.96 5.26 -7.48
CA VAL A 22 -0.58 3.91 -7.97
C VAL A 22 -1.70 3.32 -8.83
N MET A 23 -2.96 3.50 -8.43
CA MET A 23 -4.12 3.05 -9.22
C MET A 23 -4.21 3.76 -10.57
N GLU A 24 -3.94 5.06 -10.61
CA GLU A 24 -3.89 5.84 -11.83
C GLU A 24 -2.77 5.35 -12.76
N GLY A 25 -1.56 5.17 -12.22
CA GLY A 25 -0.44 4.62 -13.00
C GLY A 25 -0.70 3.20 -13.53
N ALA A 26 -1.34 2.33 -12.74
CA ALA A 26 -1.74 0.99 -13.17
C ALA A 26 -2.76 1.04 -14.33
N SER A 27 -3.72 1.97 -14.27
CA SER A 27 -4.69 2.20 -15.35
C SER A 27 -3.99 2.70 -16.62
N THR A 28 -3.06 3.64 -16.51
CA THR A 28 -2.27 4.13 -17.65
C THR A 28 -1.47 3.01 -18.32
N ILE A 29 -0.85 2.13 -17.54
CA ILE A 29 -0.12 0.96 -18.07
C ILE A 29 -1.07 0.05 -18.87
N LEU A 30 -2.26 -0.24 -18.36
CA LEU A 30 -3.22 -1.09 -19.07
C LEU A 30 -3.80 -0.43 -20.32
N ALA A 31 -3.90 0.89 -20.35
CA ALA A 31 -4.39 1.63 -21.51
C ALA A 31 -3.38 1.64 -22.68
N ASP A 32 -2.08 1.60 -22.39
CA ASP A 32 -1.01 1.69 -23.40
C ASP A 32 -0.39 0.32 -23.74
N ALA A 33 -0.52 -0.68 -22.85
CA ALA A 33 0.07 -2.00 -23.06
C ALA A 33 -0.68 -2.83 -24.10
N ASN A 34 0.08 -3.53 -24.96
CA ASN A 34 -0.49 -4.56 -25.83
C ASN A 34 -0.80 -5.83 -25.02
N LEU A 35 -2.02 -5.93 -24.49
CA LEU A 35 -2.47 -7.06 -23.66
C LEU A 35 -2.40 -8.42 -24.38
N ALA A 36 -2.33 -8.44 -25.71
CA ALA A 36 -2.21 -9.65 -26.50
C ALA A 36 -0.85 -10.35 -26.30
N ASP A 37 0.20 -9.59 -25.99
CA ASP A 37 1.56 -10.11 -25.80
C ASP A 37 1.80 -10.60 -24.38
N TYR A 38 0.93 -10.23 -23.43
CA TYR A 38 1.10 -10.51 -22.01
C TYR A 38 -0.15 -11.13 -21.40
N THR A 39 -0.23 -12.46 -21.45
CA THR A 39 -1.30 -13.23 -20.84
C THR A 39 -1.30 -13.01 -19.32
N GLY A 40 -2.38 -12.42 -18.79
CA GLY A 40 -2.55 -12.16 -17.36
C GLY A 40 -2.05 -10.81 -16.84
N LEU A 41 -1.51 -9.94 -17.72
CA LEU A 41 -1.07 -8.60 -17.32
C LEU A 41 -2.21 -7.78 -16.72
N GLU A 42 -3.39 -7.83 -17.33
CA GLU A 42 -4.59 -7.15 -16.83
C GLU A 42 -4.93 -7.56 -15.39
N THR A 43 -4.94 -8.87 -15.13
CA THR A 43 -5.23 -9.39 -13.79
C THR A 43 -4.18 -8.98 -12.77
N ILE A 44 -2.88 -9.07 -13.11
CA ILE A 44 -1.79 -8.73 -12.21
C ILE A 44 -1.82 -7.24 -11.87
N VAL A 45 -1.89 -6.37 -12.89
CA VAL A 45 -1.87 -4.91 -12.72
C VAL A 45 -3.11 -4.42 -11.98
N SER A 46 -4.25 -5.09 -12.12
CA SER A 46 -5.47 -4.75 -11.37
C SER A 46 -5.40 -5.11 -9.88
N ILE A 47 -4.69 -6.18 -9.51
CA ILE A 47 -4.66 -6.70 -8.14
C ILE A 47 -3.44 -6.19 -7.35
N ALA A 48 -2.31 -5.98 -8.02
CA ALA A 48 -1.04 -5.60 -7.38
C ALA A 48 -1.14 -4.32 -6.52
N PRO A 49 -1.77 -3.21 -6.97
CA PRO A 49 -1.93 -2.02 -6.15
C PRO A 49 -2.66 -2.30 -4.82
N THR A 50 -3.71 -3.12 -4.85
CA THR A 50 -4.49 -3.48 -3.67
C THR A 50 -3.68 -4.34 -2.70
N LEU A 51 -2.92 -5.32 -3.20
CA LEU A 51 -2.05 -6.16 -2.37
C LEU A 51 -0.98 -5.33 -1.64
N VAL A 52 -0.35 -4.39 -2.36
CA VAL A 52 0.64 -3.48 -1.78
C VAL A 52 -0.03 -2.59 -0.73
N PHE A 53 -1.18 -2.01 -1.04
CA PHE A 53 -1.92 -1.15 -0.11
C PHE A 53 -2.27 -1.86 1.19
N VAL A 54 -2.86 -3.06 1.10
CA VAL A 54 -3.20 -3.88 2.27
C VAL A 54 -1.95 -4.22 3.09
N SER A 55 -0.85 -4.58 2.44
CA SER A 55 0.40 -4.91 3.11
C SER A 55 0.98 -3.73 3.89
N VAL A 56 0.95 -2.52 3.30
CA VAL A 56 1.42 -1.30 3.96
C VAL A 56 0.51 -0.90 5.11
N LEU A 57 -0.82 -0.98 4.94
CA LEU A 57 -1.77 -0.71 6.03
C LEU A 57 -1.58 -1.68 7.19
N PHE A 58 -1.41 -2.97 6.91
CA PHE A 58 -1.17 -3.97 7.93
C PHE A 58 0.15 -3.74 8.66
N GLY A 59 1.23 -3.47 7.92
CA GLY A 59 2.54 -3.14 8.50
C GLY A 59 2.51 -1.88 9.38
N GLY A 60 1.87 -0.82 8.91
CA GLY A 60 1.67 0.42 9.67
C GLY A 60 0.82 0.20 10.93
N GLY A 61 -0.24 -0.60 10.82
CA GLY A 61 -1.09 -0.99 11.96
C GLY A 61 -0.33 -1.79 13.02
N VAL A 62 0.46 -2.78 12.61
CA VAL A 62 1.31 -3.58 13.51
C VAL A 62 2.34 -2.71 14.22
N MET A 63 3.04 -1.83 13.49
CA MET A 63 4.01 -0.88 14.05
C MET A 63 3.36 0.04 15.09
N THR A 64 2.17 0.55 14.79
CA THR A 64 1.40 1.40 15.70
C THR A 64 1.01 0.62 16.97
N TYR A 65 0.48 -0.60 16.81
CA TYR A 65 0.10 -1.47 17.93
C TYR A 65 1.28 -1.79 18.84
N LEU A 66 2.42 -2.19 18.28
CA LEU A 66 3.64 -2.48 19.04
C LEU A 66 4.15 -1.23 19.76
N GLY A 67 4.08 -0.07 19.11
CA GLY A 67 4.46 1.21 19.71
C GLY A 67 3.61 1.58 20.93
N VAL A 68 2.29 1.38 20.85
CA VAL A 68 1.35 1.62 21.96
C VAL A 68 1.57 0.60 23.09
N LYS A 69 1.69 -0.68 22.76
CA LYS A 69 1.91 -1.75 23.75
C LYS A 69 3.20 -1.57 24.54
N GLN A 70 4.29 -1.16 23.87
CA GLN A 70 5.58 -0.91 24.52
C GLN A 70 5.58 0.36 25.38
N GLY A 71 4.78 1.37 25.05
CA GLY A 71 4.68 2.60 25.84
C GLY A 71 3.77 2.52 27.06
N ARG A 72 3.04 1.41 27.22
CA ARG A 72 2.22 1.11 28.42
C ARG A 72 2.96 0.28 29.47
N LYS A 73 4.17 -0.18 29.16
CA LYS A 73 5.10 -0.78 30.14
C LYS A 73 6.00 0.33 30.68
#